data_AF-A0A7C4TNZ0-F1
#
_entry.id   AF-A0A7C4TNZ0-F1
#
_cell.length_a   1.000
_cell.length_b   1.000
_cell.length_c   1.000
_cell.angle_alpha   90.00
_cell.angle_beta   90.00
_cell.angle_gamma   90.00
#
_symmetry.space_group_name_H-M   'P 1'
#
loop_
_entity.id
_entity.type
_entity.pdbx_description
1 polymer ?
#
loop_
_entity_poly.entity_id
_entity_poly.type
_entity_poly.pdbx_seq_one_letter_code
_entity_poly.pdbx_strand_id
1 'polypeptide(L)'
;MKHEDFRTRVRKKTEGLREVEGACGICHGTLEAITEEKGVVSAYERSEGILAVVKDDSGDVIGEGFDIVWSSAILAAELDAKLVPERFEEKLREALSEEDEIRAIADVYGYGRVVTPSVIALQYVKDLGGKTVIRREKIGVVARLYDGSGNLIAQSPVSYCPTCAIVKAIVKNDELKDFVKDRLKNARNTGKIKFEEGVENRYIAKGGAVKASIIKGEKWLAKNVLGCCIAYSTTKAEIAAGLVPEESAKRFKAYCNLCPMKHCWMEKSMGAMGNIVLHRLSEIGMEIEVTSEGFIVAKIPGEGFVGRGTLCSLSALTNMLLTSDGSKLLKPSPAKRFPNAEE
;
A
#
# COMPACT_ATOMS: atom_id res chain seq x y z
N MET A 1 9.39 35.41 18.52
CA MET A 1 9.51 34.13 17.77
C MET A 1 8.35 34.05 16.80
N LYS A 2 8.59 33.99 15.49
CA LYS A 2 7.53 33.61 14.55
C LYS A 2 7.16 32.16 14.88
N HIS A 3 5.89 31.88 15.15
CA HIS A 3 5.43 30.50 15.24
C HIS A 3 5.72 29.83 13.90
N GLU A 4 6.48 28.73 13.94
CA GLU A 4 6.75 27.89 12.78
C GLU A 4 5.43 27.32 12.27
N ASP A 5 5.14 27.47 10.98
CA ASP A 5 3.85 27.04 10.40
C ASP A 5 3.76 25.50 10.35
N PHE A 6 2.53 24.98 10.28
CA PHE A 6 2.24 23.55 10.32
C PHE A 6 3.08 22.74 9.32
N ARG A 7 3.23 23.23 8.07
CA ARG A 7 3.93 22.50 7.02
C ARG A 7 5.41 22.34 7.35
N THR A 8 6.02 23.41 7.86
CA THR A 8 7.44 23.38 8.26
C THR A 8 7.66 22.41 9.42
N ARG A 9 6.77 22.39 10.43
CA ARG A 9 6.87 21.44 11.57
C ARG A 9 6.74 19.98 11.12
N VAL A 10 5.80 19.68 10.23
CA VAL A 10 5.64 18.34 9.64
C VAL A 10 6.88 17.94 8.83
N ARG A 11 7.36 18.81 7.93
CA ARG A 11 8.55 18.53 7.10
C ARG A 11 9.78 18.20 7.95
N LYS A 12 10.02 18.94 9.02
CA LYS A 12 11.13 18.69 9.96
C LYS A 12 11.09 17.29 10.56
N LYS A 13 9.91 16.77 10.87
CA LYS A 13 9.73 15.39 11.39
C LYS A 13 9.96 14.31 10.32
N THR A 14 9.82 14.66 9.05
CA THR A 14 10.02 13.75 7.92
C THR A 14 11.46 13.74 7.36
N GLU A 15 12.37 14.55 7.90
CA GLU A 15 13.76 14.63 7.44
C GLU A 15 14.53 13.30 7.52
N GLY A 16 14.17 12.44 8.48
CA GLY A 16 14.78 11.11 8.66
C GLY A 16 14.27 10.03 7.69
N LEU A 17 13.25 10.32 6.87
CA LEU A 17 12.70 9.35 5.93
C LEU A 17 13.68 9.06 4.79
N ARG A 18 13.77 7.79 4.39
CA ARG A 18 14.75 7.32 3.40
C ARG A 18 14.05 6.83 2.14
N GLU A 19 14.68 7.05 1.00
CA GLU A 19 14.15 6.64 -0.32
C GLU A 19 13.90 5.13 -0.43
N VAL A 20 14.70 4.32 0.29
CA VAL A 20 14.57 2.86 0.35
C VAL A 20 13.24 2.39 0.97
N GLU A 21 12.54 3.26 1.69
CA GLU A 21 11.22 2.96 2.28
C GLU A 21 10.09 3.10 1.24
N GLY A 22 10.42 3.71 0.09
CA GLY A 22 9.55 3.91 -1.07
C GLY A 22 8.31 4.74 -0.83
N ALA A 23 7.49 4.90 -1.87
CA ALA A 23 6.28 5.73 -1.81
C ALA A 23 5.37 5.36 -0.64
N CYS A 24 5.16 4.07 -0.42
CA CYS A 24 4.36 3.59 0.69
C CYS A 24 4.97 3.91 2.07
N GLY A 25 6.27 3.73 2.26
CA GLY A 25 6.91 4.04 3.53
C GLY A 25 6.92 5.53 3.84
N ILE A 26 7.23 6.35 2.83
CA ILE A 26 7.28 7.81 2.98
C ILE A 26 5.90 8.37 3.30
N CYS A 27 4.84 7.92 2.62
CA CYS A 27 3.46 8.29 2.94
C CYS A 27 3.11 7.99 4.41
N HIS A 28 3.46 6.81 4.91
CA HIS A 28 3.18 6.48 6.32
C HIS A 28 3.96 7.35 7.29
N GLY A 29 5.22 7.67 6.98
CA GLY A 29 6.05 8.56 7.79
C GLY A 29 5.52 9.99 7.82
N THR A 30 5.04 10.51 6.68
CA THR A 30 4.40 11.82 6.60
C THR A 30 3.07 11.83 7.36
N LEU A 31 2.22 10.81 7.21
CA LEU A 31 0.99 10.66 7.99
C LEU A 31 1.25 10.66 9.50
N GLU A 32 2.33 10.02 9.96
CA GLU A 32 2.74 10.03 11.35
C GLU A 32 3.15 11.43 11.81
N ALA A 33 3.97 12.15 11.03
CA ALA A 33 4.33 13.53 11.30
C ALA A 33 3.11 14.47 11.36
N ILE A 34 2.15 14.32 10.44
CA ILE A 34 0.86 15.05 10.46
C ILE A 34 0.12 14.80 11.77
N THR A 35 0.04 13.53 12.19
CA THR A 35 -0.64 13.14 13.42
C THR A 35 0.02 13.75 14.66
N GLU A 36 1.37 13.74 14.72
CA GLU A 36 2.13 14.32 15.82
C GLU A 36 1.96 15.83 15.93
N GLU A 37 1.81 16.51 14.79
CA GLU A 37 1.53 17.94 14.70
C GLU A 37 0.03 18.26 14.83
N LYS A 38 -0.79 17.29 15.27
CA LYS A 38 -2.24 17.43 15.51
C LYS A 38 -3.09 17.70 14.25
N GLY A 39 -2.55 17.47 13.07
CA GLY A 39 -3.31 17.48 11.83
C GLY A 39 -4.24 16.27 11.72
N VAL A 40 -5.17 16.33 10.77
CA VAL A 40 -6.18 15.28 10.53
C VAL A 40 -6.13 14.83 9.09
N VAL A 41 -6.04 13.53 8.86
CA VAL A 41 -6.15 12.92 7.53
C VAL A 41 -7.42 12.10 7.44
N SER A 42 -8.22 12.39 6.42
CA SER A 42 -9.48 11.72 6.15
C SER A 42 -9.54 11.24 4.70
N ALA A 43 -10.28 10.17 4.43
CA ALA A 43 -10.53 9.71 3.07
C ALA A 43 -11.97 9.23 2.89
N TYR A 44 -12.47 9.46 1.68
CA TYR A 44 -13.85 9.21 1.29
C TYR A 44 -13.87 8.48 -0.04
N GLU A 45 -14.69 7.44 -0.12
CA GLU A 45 -14.98 6.77 -1.38
C GLU A 45 -15.65 7.72 -2.38
N ARG A 46 -15.33 7.57 -3.66
CA ARG A 46 -15.97 8.19 -4.82
C ARG A 46 -16.18 7.11 -5.88
N SER A 47 -17.05 7.35 -6.86
CA SER A 47 -17.31 6.37 -7.94
C SER A 47 -16.04 5.91 -8.66
N GLU A 48 -15.11 6.83 -8.91
CA GLU A 48 -13.89 6.54 -9.68
C GLU A 48 -12.68 6.18 -8.81
N GLY A 49 -12.72 6.43 -7.50
CA GLY A 49 -11.54 6.33 -6.66
C GLY A 49 -11.78 6.76 -5.22
N ILE A 50 -10.76 7.31 -4.60
CA ILE A 50 -10.76 7.83 -3.24
C ILE A 50 -10.34 9.29 -3.24
N LEU A 51 -11.12 10.13 -2.57
CA LEU A 51 -10.71 11.48 -2.20
C LEU A 51 -10.12 11.46 -0.80
N ALA A 52 -8.88 11.91 -0.64
CA ALA A 52 -8.25 12.16 0.64
C ALA A 52 -8.12 13.67 0.91
N VAL A 53 -8.21 14.05 2.17
CA VAL A 53 -8.15 15.42 2.64
C VAL A 53 -7.22 15.48 3.85
N VAL A 54 -6.28 16.43 3.83
CA VAL A 54 -5.42 16.77 4.96
C VAL A 54 -5.83 18.11 5.54
N LYS A 55 -6.05 18.13 6.86
CA LYS A 55 -6.30 19.33 7.64
C LYS A 55 -5.14 19.60 8.58
N ASP A 56 -4.82 20.88 8.77
CA ASP A 56 -3.81 21.31 9.73
C ASP A 56 -4.31 21.27 11.19
N ASP A 57 -3.51 21.81 12.11
CA ASP A 57 -3.81 21.90 13.54
C ASP A 57 -4.88 22.94 13.90
N SER A 58 -5.26 23.80 12.97
CA SER A 58 -6.40 24.73 13.10
C SER A 58 -7.70 24.14 12.54
N GLY A 59 -7.60 23.03 11.81
CA GLY A 59 -8.72 22.36 11.16
C GLY A 59 -8.97 22.82 9.72
N ASP A 60 -8.10 23.68 9.18
CA ASP A 60 -8.20 24.17 7.81
C ASP A 60 -7.73 23.10 6.83
N VAL A 61 -8.45 22.95 5.71
CA VAL A 61 -8.03 22.04 4.64
C VAL A 61 -6.82 22.64 3.93
N ILE A 62 -5.70 21.91 3.97
CA ILE A 62 -4.43 22.37 3.41
C ILE A 62 -3.96 21.55 2.21
N GLY A 63 -4.60 20.41 1.94
CA GLY A 63 -4.40 19.67 0.70
C GLY A 63 -5.45 18.58 0.46
N GLU A 64 -5.67 18.30 -0.80
CA GLU A 64 -6.60 17.30 -1.30
C GLU A 64 -5.92 16.39 -2.33
N GLY A 65 -6.32 15.12 -2.36
CA GLY A 65 -5.71 14.13 -3.25
C GLY A 65 -6.72 13.12 -3.74
N PHE A 66 -6.62 12.76 -5.02
CA PHE A 66 -7.50 11.77 -5.64
C PHE A 66 -6.70 10.65 -6.28
N ASP A 67 -7.03 9.39 -5.97
CA ASP A 67 -6.38 8.22 -6.57
C ASP A 67 -7.21 6.93 -6.40
N ILE A 68 -6.74 5.81 -6.95
CA ILE A 68 -7.41 4.52 -7.04
C ILE A 68 -7.56 3.77 -5.70
N VAL A 69 -6.91 4.21 -4.63
CA VAL A 69 -7.01 3.60 -3.28
C VAL A 69 -6.57 4.59 -2.21
N TRP A 70 -7.04 4.41 -0.97
CA TRP A 70 -6.80 5.35 0.14
C TRP A 70 -5.35 5.73 0.33
N SER A 71 -4.43 4.77 0.29
CA SER A 71 -3.03 5.04 0.62
C SER A 71 -2.34 5.94 -0.40
N SER A 72 -2.65 5.81 -1.69
CA SER A 72 -2.05 6.67 -2.71
C SER A 72 -2.82 7.99 -2.85
N ALA A 73 -4.13 8.02 -2.59
CA ALA A 73 -4.88 9.25 -2.45
C ALA A 73 -4.38 10.11 -1.27
N ILE A 74 -4.05 9.49 -0.14
CA ILE A 74 -3.42 10.17 1.00
C ILE A 74 -2.06 10.74 0.60
N LEU A 75 -1.21 9.98 -0.09
CA LEU A 75 0.05 10.51 -0.62
C LEU A 75 -0.17 11.71 -1.55
N ALA A 76 -1.18 11.66 -2.43
CA ALA A 76 -1.51 12.79 -3.30
C ALA A 76 -1.89 14.04 -2.48
N ALA A 77 -2.70 13.87 -1.42
CA ALA A 77 -3.08 14.97 -0.53
C ALA A 77 -1.90 15.52 0.29
N GLU A 78 -0.97 14.65 0.70
CA GLU A 78 0.28 15.04 1.38
C GLU A 78 1.21 15.87 0.47
N LEU A 79 1.28 15.51 -0.82
CA LEU A 79 2.04 16.24 -1.84
C LEU A 79 1.39 17.59 -2.17
N ASP A 80 0.07 17.62 -2.33
CA ASP A 80 -0.69 18.86 -2.54
C ASP A 80 -0.54 19.83 -1.37
N ALA A 81 -0.61 19.32 -0.15
CA ALA A 81 -0.37 20.09 1.07
C ALA A 81 1.08 20.53 1.28
N LYS A 82 2.03 20.09 0.43
CA LYS A 82 3.47 20.33 0.53
C LYS A 82 4.07 19.85 1.85
N LEU A 83 3.64 18.68 2.34
CA LEU A 83 4.07 18.14 3.63
C LEU A 83 5.23 17.14 3.52
N VAL A 84 5.41 16.57 2.33
CA VAL A 84 6.50 15.66 2.00
C VAL A 84 7.83 16.43 1.86
N PRO A 85 8.99 15.82 2.20
CA PRO A 85 10.29 16.40 1.89
C PRO A 85 10.47 16.67 0.39
N GLU A 86 10.92 17.88 0.03
CA GLU A 86 11.08 18.35 -1.35
C GLU A 86 11.89 17.37 -2.23
N ARG A 87 12.93 16.76 -1.65
CA ARG A 87 13.77 15.75 -2.33
C ARG A 87 13.03 14.51 -2.84
N PHE A 88 11.79 14.28 -2.38
CA PHE A 88 10.96 13.15 -2.80
C PHE A 88 9.77 13.56 -3.67
N GLU A 89 9.43 14.85 -3.76
CA GLU A 89 8.15 15.29 -4.35
C GLU A 89 7.96 14.81 -5.79
N GLU A 90 8.89 15.12 -6.69
CA GLU A 90 8.79 14.69 -8.10
C GLU A 90 8.74 13.17 -8.22
N LYS A 91 9.62 12.47 -7.49
CA LYS A 91 9.67 11.00 -7.52
C LYS A 91 8.35 10.39 -7.07
N LEU A 92 7.72 10.95 -6.03
CA LEU A 92 6.47 10.43 -5.48
C LEU A 92 5.27 10.71 -6.40
N ARG A 93 5.28 11.83 -7.12
CA ARG A 93 4.25 12.12 -8.15
C ARG A 93 4.25 11.05 -9.24
N GLU A 94 5.42 10.59 -9.69
CA GLU A 94 5.52 9.50 -10.67
C GLU A 94 4.90 8.16 -10.19
N ALA A 95 4.67 7.98 -8.88
CA ALA A 95 4.07 6.77 -8.33
C ALA A 95 2.55 6.84 -8.18
N LEU A 96 1.95 8.01 -8.40
CA LEU A 96 0.49 8.22 -8.40
C LEU A 96 -0.12 7.78 -9.74
N SER A 97 -1.45 7.78 -9.83
CA SER A 97 -2.17 7.46 -11.07
C SER A 97 -2.54 8.73 -11.82
N GLU A 98 -2.40 8.67 -13.13
CA GLU A 98 -2.92 9.71 -14.04
C GLU A 98 -4.46 9.62 -14.13
N GLU A 99 -5.11 10.72 -14.50
CA GLU A 99 -6.58 10.81 -14.55
C GLU A 99 -7.22 9.74 -15.46
N ASP A 100 -6.69 9.54 -16.66
CA ASP A 100 -7.18 8.52 -17.59
C ASP A 100 -6.97 7.09 -17.05
N GLU A 101 -5.92 6.87 -16.27
CA GLU A 101 -5.67 5.57 -15.62
C GLU A 101 -6.67 5.32 -14.49
N ILE A 102 -7.01 6.35 -13.71
CA ILE A 102 -8.04 6.27 -12.67
C ILE A 102 -9.39 5.91 -13.29
N ARG A 103 -9.78 6.59 -14.38
CA ARG A 103 -11.03 6.29 -15.11
C ARG A 103 -11.04 4.87 -15.67
N ALA A 104 -9.95 4.45 -16.31
CA ALA A 104 -9.86 3.10 -16.85
C ALA A 104 -9.96 2.01 -15.77
N ILE A 105 -9.40 2.25 -14.58
CA ILE A 105 -9.51 1.34 -13.43
C ILE A 105 -10.92 1.38 -12.83
N ALA A 106 -11.54 2.55 -12.76
CA ALA A 106 -12.92 2.71 -12.33
C ALA A 106 -13.89 1.91 -13.21
N ASP A 107 -13.65 1.86 -14.53
CA ASP A 107 -14.45 1.07 -15.47
C ASP A 107 -14.40 -0.44 -15.22
N VAL A 108 -13.38 -0.94 -14.50
CA VAL A 108 -13.25 -2.35 -14.14
C VAL A 108 -14.07 -2.68 -12.89
N TYR A 109 -13.97 -1.86 -11.85
CA TYR A 109 -14.63 -2.17 -10.56
C TYR A 109 -15.16 -0.97 -9.76
N GLY A 110 -14.68 0.24 -10.04
CA GLY A 110 -15.06 1.47 -9.34
C GLY A 110 -14.69 1.50 -7.84
N TYR A 111 -14.97 2.65 -7.23
CA TYR A 111 -14.98 2.86 -5.77
C TYR A 111 -13.68 2.59 -5.01
N GLY A 112 -12.53 2.80 -5.65
CA GLY A 112 -11.24 2.85 -4.97
C GLY A 112 -10.75 1.51 -4.40
N ARG A 113 -11.05 0.39 -5.08
CA ARG A 113 -10.77 -0.97 -4.62
C ARG A 113 -9.77 -1.69 -5.50
N VAL A 114 -8.56 -1.88 -4.98
CA VAL A 114 -7.47 -2.52 -5.73
C VAL A 114 -7.22 -3.99 -5.38
N VAL A 115 -7.62 -4.43 -4.18
CA VAL A 115 -7.26 -5.78 -3.69
C VAL A 115 -7.96 -6.87 -4.49
N THR A 116 -9.29 -6.86 -4.59
CA THR A 116 -10.05 -7.90 -5.30
C THR A 116 -9.66 -7.99 -6.78
N PRO A 117 -9.58 -6.87 -7.55
CA PRO A 117 -9.13 -6.93 -8.95
C PRO A 117 -7.71 -7.49 -9.08
N SER A 118 -6.79 -7.11 -8.18
CA SER A 118 -5.41 -7.62 -8.21
C SER A 118 -5.35 -9.14 -7.99
N VAL A 119 -6.16 -9.69 -7.09
CA VAL A 119 -6.24 -11.13 -6.82
C VAL A 119 -6.77 -11.89 -8.03
N ILE A 120 -7.80 -11.35 -8.70
CA ILE A 120 -8.36 -11.96 -9.92
C ILE A 120 -7.32 -11.95 -11.05
N ALA A 121 -6.57 -10.86 -11.21
CA ALA A 121 -5.50 -10.79 -12.21
C ALA A 121 -4.36 -11.77 -11.93
N LEU A 122 -3.95 -11.94 -10.66
CA LEU A 122 -2.95 -12.94 -10.28
C LEU A 122 -3.45 -14.36 -10.58
N GLN A 123 -4.73 -14.63 -10.35
CA GLN A 123 -5.34 -15.93 -10.67
C GLN A 123 -5.38 -16.18 -12.18
N TYR A 124 -5.75 -15.18 -12.97
CA TYR A 124 -5.73 -15.26 -14.44
C TYR A 124 -4.35 -15.69 -14.96
N VAL A 125 -3.29 -15.00 -14.51
CA VAL A 125 -1.92 -15.32 -14.91
C VAL A 125 -1.52 -16.73 -14.49
N LYS A 126 -1.92 -17.16 -13.28
CA LYS A 126 -1.67 -18.52 -12.79
C LYS A 126 -2.38 -19.58 -13.63
N ASP A 127 -3.64 -19.34 -14.00
CA ASP A 127 -4.45 -20.27 -14.79
C ASP A 127 -3.88 -20.45 -16.21
N LEU A 128 -3.19 -19.43 -16.74
CA LEU A 128 -2.41 -19.52 -17.99
C LEU A 128 -1.06 -20.25 -17.84
N GLY A 129 -0.73 -20.77 -16.65
CA GLY A 129 0.59 -21.35 -16.35
C GLY A 129 1.71 -20.30 -16.28
N GLY A 130 1.36 -19.02 -16.21
CA GLY A 130 2.29 -17.90 -16.25
C GLY A 130 2.80 -17.47 -14.88
N LYS A 131 3.45 -16.30 -14.84
CA LYS A 131 3.99 -15.70 -13.60
C LYS A 131 3.80 -14.20 -13.55
N THR A 132 3.65 -13.66 -12.34
CA THR A 132 3.68 -12.22 -12.10
C THR A 132 4.94 -11.86 -11.33
N VAL A 133 5.72 -10.92 -11.86
CA VAL A 133 6.95 -10.43 -11.24
C VAL A 133 6.75 -9.02 -10.74
N ILE A 134 7.19 -8.76 -9.50
CA ILE A 134 7.19 -7.43 -8.88
C ILE A 134 8.63 -6.97 -8.68
N ARG A 135 8.93 -5.74 -9.08
CA ARG A 135 10.27 -5.15 -8.92
C ARG A 135 10.21 -3.72 -8.40
N ARG A 136 11.22 -3.33 -7.64
CA ARG A 136 11.48 -1.93 -7.33
C ARG A 136 11.90 -1.18 -8.58
N GLU A 137 11.23 -0.07 -8.88
CA GLU A 137 11.65 0.85 -9.94
C GLU A 137 11.49 2.29 -9.46
N LYS A 138 12.59 3.06 -9.48
CA LYS A 138 12.68 4.38 -8.85
C LYS A 138 12.14 4.38 -7.40
N ILE A 139 11.25 5.33 -7.05
CA ILE A 139 10.63 5.41 -5.73
C ILE A 139 9.36 4.54 -5.58
N GLY A 140 8.93 3.87 -6.65
CA GLY A 140 7.73 3.04 -6.69
C GLY A 140 8.01 1.57 -7.05
N VAL A 141 7.00 0.92 -7.61
CA VAL A 141 7.00 -0.51 -7.93
C VAL A 141 6.36 -0.72 -9.31
N VAL A 142 6.91 -1.66 -10.07
CA VAL A 142 6.34 -2.11 -11.34
C VAL A 142 5.92 -3.58 -11.23
N ALA A 143 4.80 -3.93 -11.86
CA ALA A 143 4.33 -5.30 -12.04
C ALA A 143 4.43 -5.70 -13.51
N ARG A 144 4.95 -6.91 -13.75
CA ARG A 144 5.01 -7.55 -15.07
C ARG A 144 4.30 -8.89 -15.02
N LEU A 145 3.33 -9.09 -15.89
CA LEU A 145 2.51 -10.29 -15.97
C LEU A 145 2.92 -11.06 -17.22
N TYR A 146 3.27 -12.33 -17.08
CA TYR A 146 3.73 -13.19 -18.17
C TYR A 146 2.83 -14.40 -18.33
N ASP A 147 2.62 -14.87 -19.56
CA ASP A 147 1.92 -16.13 -19.85
C ASP A 147 2.81 -17.36 -19.60
N GLY A 148 2.27 -18.56 -19.80
CA GLY A 148 3.02 -19.83 -19.63
C GLY A 148 4.13 -20.05 -20.67
N SER A 149 4.16 -19.28 -21.76
CA SER A 149 5.24 -19.29 -22.76
C SER A 149 6.34 -18.26 -22.46
N GLY A 150 6.16 -17.44 -21.41
CA GLY A 150 7.08 -16.37 -21.02
C GLY A 150 6.86 -15.05 -21.77
N ASN A 151 5.78 -14.90 -22.54
CA ASN A 151 5.47 -13.63 -23.21
C ASN A 151 4.85 -12.65 -22.21
N LEU A 152 5.18 -11.36 -22.36
CA LEU A 152 4.61 -10.31 -21.53
C LEU A 152 3.14 -10.05 -21.92
N ILE A 153 2.22 -10.24 -20.98
CA ILE A 153 0.79 -9.93 -21.11
C ILE A 153 0.55 -8.44 -20.88
N ALA A 154 1.10 -7.92 -19.78
CA ALA A 154 0.92 -6.55 -19.34
C ALA A 154 2.04 -6.09 -18.41
N GLN A 155 2.32 -4.78 -18.44
CA GLN A 155 3.24 -4.12 -17.51
C GLN A 155 2.60 -2.84 -16.98
N SER A 156 2.72 -2.60 -15.68
CA SER A 156 2.28 -1.34 -15.07
C SER A 156 3.30 -0.21 -15.26
N PRO A 157 2.88 1.07 -15.20
CA PRO A 157 3.81 2.15 -14.89
C PRO A 157 4.35 2.01 -13.46
N VAL A 158 5.29 2.89 -13.09
CA VAL A 158 5.75 3.02 -11.70
C VAL A 158 4.55 3.36 -10.82
N SER A 159 4.41 2.63 -9.72
CA SER A 159 3.21 2.68 -8.89
C SER A 159 3.53 2.74 -7.40
N TYR A 160 2.59 3.28 -6.61
CA TYR A 160 2.69 3.43 -5.16
C TYR A 160 3.07 2.14 -4.41
N CYS A 161 2.47 1.00 -4.78
CA CYS A 161 2.74 -0.31 -4.19
C CYS A 161 2.45 -1.44 -5.18
N PRO A 162 2.87 -2.70 -4.89
CA PRO A 162 2.62 -3.86 -5.75
C PRO A 162 1.16 -4.08 -6.12
N THR A 163 0.22 -3.86 -5.20
CA THR A 163 -1.22 -4.05 -5.47
C THR A 163 -1.72 -3.00 -6.46
N CYS A 164 -1.29 -1.74 -6.32
CA CYS A 164 -1.61 -0.68 -7.27
C CYS A 164 -1.00 -0.99 -8.64
N ALA A 165 0.26 -1.46 -8.68
CA ALA A 165 0.94 -1.86 -9.90
C ALA A 165 0.16 -2.96 -10.65
N ILE A 166 -0.26 -4.02 -9.97
CA ILE A 166 -1.03 -5.10 -10.60
C ILE A 166 -2.33 -4.55 -11.19
N VAL A 167 -3.06 -3.69 -10.46
CA VAL A 167 -4.32 -3.11 -10.97
C VAL A 167 -4.10 -2.20 -12.17
N LYS A 168 -3.04 -1.39 -12.15
CA LYS A 168 -2.68 -0.54 -13.30
C LYS A 168 -2.26 -1.38 -14.51
N ALA A 169 -1.67 -2.56 -14.31
CA ALA A 169 -1.37 -3.49 -15.39
C ALA A 169 -2.64 -4.08 -16.03
N ILE A 170 -3.71 -4.31 -15.26
CA ILE A 170 -4.99 -4.85 -15.78
C ILE A 170 -5.49 -4.00 -16.96
N VAL A 171 -5.45 -2.67 -16.81
CA VAL A 171 -5.99 -1.75 -17.82
C VAL A 171 -5.05 -1.49 -19.00
N LYS A 172 -3.90 -2.19 -19.08
CA LYS A 172 -2.99 -2.15 -20.23
C LYS A 172 -3.19 -3.34 -21.18
N ASN A 173 -4.13 -4.23 -20.88
CA ASN A 173 -4.45 -5.38 -21.71
C ASN A 173 -5.97 -5.63 -21.68
N ASP A 174 -6.62 -5.52 -22.85
CA ASP A 174 -8.09 -5.57 -22.95
C ASP A 174 -8.67 -6.92 -22.54
N GLU A 175 -8.00 -8.04 -22.88
CA GLU A 175 -8.44 -9.38 -22.50
C GLU A 175 -8.45 -9.57 -20.97
N LEU A 176 -7.35 -9.18 -20.30
CA LEU A 176 -7.23 -9.22 -18.85
C LEU A 176 -8.24 -8.27 -18.20
N LYS A 177 -8.42 -7.07 -18.76
CA LYS A 177 -9.41 -6.08 -18.28
C LYS A 177 -10.82 -6.66 -18.31
N ASP A 178 -11.22 -7.24 -19.44
CA ASP A 178 -12.56 -7.82 -19.62
C ASP A 178 -12.77 -9.04 -18.73
N PHE A 179 -11.76 -9.91 -18.59
CA PHE A 179 -11.80 -11.04 -17.68
C PHE A 179 -12.05 -10.61 -16.23
N VAL A 180 -11.31 -9.61 -15.76
CA VAL A 180 -11.45 -9.11 -14.38
C VAL A 180 -12.81 -8.44 -14.19
N LYS A 181 -13.25 -7.62 -15.16
CA LYS A 181 -14.53 -6.92 -15.12
C LYS A 181 -15.71 -7.90 -15.06
N ASP A 182 -15.69 -8.96 -15.86
CA ASP A 182 -16.74 -9.98 -15.87
C ASP A 182 -16.86 -10.70 -14.51
N ARG A 183 -15.72 -11.11 -13.94
CA ARG A 183 -15.66 -11.74 -12.60
C ARG A 183 -16.17 -10.84 -11.47
N LEU A 184 -16.14 -9.53 -11.66
CA LEU A 184 -16.53 -8.54 -10.65
C LEU A 184 -17.94 -7.99 -10.82
N LYS A 185 -18.62 -8.27 -11.94
CA LYS A 185 -19.91 -7.67 -12.32
C LYS A 185 -20.99 -7.70 -11.23
N ASN A 186 -21.05 -8.78 -10.46
CA ASN A 186 -22.02 -8.98 -9.37
C ASN A 186 -21.36 -9.06 -7.99
N ALA A 187 -20.07 -8.74 -7.89
CA ALA A 187 -19.35 -8.80 -6.63
C ALA A 187 -19.80 -7.68 -5.68
N ARG A 188 -19.91 -7.99 -4.39
CA ARG A 188 -20.17 -6.98 -3.36
C ARG A 188 -19.02 -5.98 -3.31
N ASN A 189 -19.31 -4.71 -3.61
CA ASN A 189 -18.33 -3.63 -3.55
C ASN A 189 -18.49 -2.81 -2.25
N THR A 190 -17.62 -3.06 -1.27
CA THR A 190 -17.59 -2.30 0.00
C THR A 190 -17.31 -0.81 -0.22
N GLY A 191 -16.59 -0.44 -1.29
CA GLY A 191 -16.38 0.96 -1.64
C GLY A 191 -17.68 1.67 -2.04
N LYS A 192 -18.51 0.99 -2.84
CA LYS A 192 -19.84 1.48 -3.22
C LYS A 192 -20.73 1.70 -2.00
N ILE A 193 -20.78 0.72 -1.09
CA ILE A 193 -21.56 0.83 0.16
C ILE A 193 -21.12 2.05 0.96
N LYS A 194 -19.81 2.24 1.13
CA LYS A 194 -19.24 3.38 1.87
C LYS A 194 -19.54 4.73 1.22
N PHE A 195 -19.48 4.80 -0.11
CA PHE A 195 -19.88 5.98 -0.87
C PHE A 195 -21.36 6.32 -0.66
N GLU A 196 -22.25 5.34 -0.83
CA GLU A 196 -23.70 5.50 -0.66
C GLU A 196 -24.08 5.86 0.79
N GLU A 197 -23.34 5.34 1.76
CA GLU A 197 -23.53 5.66 3.18
C GLU A 197 -22.85 6.97 3.62
N GLY A 198 -22.07 7.62 2.74
CA GLY A 198 -21.39 8.88 3.02
C GLY A 198 -20.41 8.79 4.19
N VAL A 199 -19.64 7.70 4.28
CA VAL A 199 -18.74 7.49 5.42
C VAL A 199 -17.38 8.16 5.23
N GLU A 200 -16.83 8.62 6.34
CA GLU A 200 -15.47 9.12 6.46
C GLU A 200 -14.55 8.03 7.02
N ASN A 201 -13.41 7.82 6.39
CA ASN A 201 -12.30 7.08 6.97
C ASN A 201 -11.31 8.07 7.59
N ARG A 202 -11.12 8.05 8.91
CA ARG A 202 -10.15 8.92 9.60
C ARG A 202 -8.93 8.15 10.05
N TYR A 203 -7.75 8.73 9.84
CA TYR A 203 -6.47 8.06 10.09
C TYR A 203 -5.66 8.77 11.17
N ILE A 204 -4.98 7.96 12.00
CA ILE A 204 -4.02 8.38 13.01
C ILE A 204 -2.83 7.43 12.88
N ALA A 205 -1.62 7.96 12.67
CA ALA A 205 -0.41 7.15 12.64
C ALA A 205 0.51 7.42 13.83
N LYS A 206 1.11 6.36 14.38
CA LYS A 206 2.08 6.43 15.49
C LYS A 206 2.90 5.15 15.58
N GLY A 207 4.22 5.29 15.75
CA GLY A 207 5.17 4.20 15.80
C GLY A 207 5.08 3.31 14.56
N GLY A 208 4.91 3.88 13.37
CA GLY A 208 4.66 3.11 12.13
C GLY A 208 3.31 2.38 12.06
N ALA A 209 2.45 2.48 13.07
CA ALA A 209 1.12 1.87 13.10
C ALA A 209 0.09 2.85 12.58
N VAL A 210 -1.00 2.34 12.01
CA VAL A 210 -2.12 3.18 11.61
C VAL A 210 -3.38 2.73 12.34
N LYS A 211 -4.09 3.67 12.94
CA LYS A 211 -5.44 3.50 13.44
C LYS A 211 -6.40 4.11 12.44
N ALA A 212 -7.37 3.33 11.98
CA ALA A 212 -8.44 3.80 11.13
C ALA A 212 -9.76 3.82 11.90
N SER A 213 -10.57 4.84 11.64
CA SER A 213 -11.94 4.94 12.13
C SER A 213 -12.89 5.11 10.95
N ILE A 214 -14.11 4.60 11.08
CA ILE A 214 -15.19 4.79 10.11
C ILE A 214 -16.30 5.57 10.80
N ILE A 215 -16.64 6.73 10.24
CA ILE A 215 -17.59 7.68 10.80
C ILE A 215 -18.72 7.91 9.79
N LYS A 216 -19.98 7.86 10.24
CA LYS A 216 -21.18 8.15 9.44
C LYS A 216 -21.94 9.30 10.10
N GLY A 217 -21.82 10.51 9.56
CA GLY A 217 -22.28 11.72 10.24
C GLY A 217 -21.56 11.88 11.58
N GLU A 218 -22.30 11.82 12.69
CA GLU A 218 -21.73 11.87 14.05
C GLU A 218 -21.48 10.48 14.66
N LYS A 219 -21.91 9.40 14.00
CA LYS A 219 -21.84 8.04 14.51
C LYS A 219 -20.52 7.37 14.16
N TRP A 220 -19.82 6.83 15.16
CA TRP A 220 -18.66 5.97 14.97
C TRP A 220 -19.11 4.54 14.68
N LEU A 221 -18.89 4.06 13.45
CA LEU A 221 -19.12 2.66 13.07
C LEU A 221 -17.95 1.77 13.50
N ALA A 222 -16.73 2.30 13.45
CA ALA A 222 -15.53 1.71 14.01
C ALA A 222 -14.61 2.83 14.49
N LYS A 223 -13.96 2.65 15.64
CA LYS A 223 -13.11 3.69 16.26
C LYS A 223 -11.71 3.17 16.51
N ASN A 224 -10.71 3.90 16.00
CA ASN A 224 -9.29 3.71 16.28
C ASN A 224 -8.77 2.28 16.09
N VAL A 225 -9.24 1.60 15.03
CA VAL A 225 -8.89 0.20 14.75
C VAL A 225 -7.47 0.10 14.22
N LEU A 226 -6.62 -0.61 14.97
CA LEU A 226 -5.18 -0.70 14.73
C LEU A 226 -4.80 -1.69 13.61
N GLY A 227 -3.96 -1.22 12.68
CA GLY A 227 -3.35 -1.99 11.61
C GLY A 227 -1.87 -1.65 11.37
N CYS A 228 -1.20 -2.53 10.62
CA CYS A 228 0.23 -2.42 10.25
C CYS A 228 0.52 -1.46 9.09
N CYS A 229 -0.52 -0.98 8.41
CA CYS A 229 -0.49 0.06 7.39
C CYS A 229 -1.91 0.61 7.17
N ILE A 230 -2.05 1.66 6.36
CA ILE A 230 -3.34 2.30 5.98
C ILE A 230 -4.36 1.27 5.46
N ALA A 231 -3.97 0.38 4.55
CA ALA A 231 -4.88 -0.60 3.96
C ALA A 231 -5.36 -1.65 4.98
N TYR A 232 -4.46 -2.14 5.84
CA TYR A 232 -4.81 -3.11 6.88
C TYR A 232 -5.69 -2.49 7.97
N SER A 233 -5.40 -1.25 8.41
CA SER A 233 -6.23 -0.57 9.40
C SER A 233 -7.62 -0.28 8.84
N THR A 234 -7.71 0.21 7.59
CA THR A 234 -8.99 0.44 6.90
C THR A 234 -9.80 -0.85 6.79
N THR A 235 -9.21 -1.92 6.27
CA THR A 235 -9.91 -3.21 6.12
C THR A 235 -10.40 -3.76 7.46
N LYS A 236 -9.59 -3.64 8.53
CA LYS A 236 -10.03 -4.05 9.88
C LYS A 236 -11.16 -3.17 10.40
N ALA A 237 -11.11 -1.86 10.15
CA ALA A 237 -12.20 -0.96 10.52
C ALA A 237 -13.48 -1.32 9.76
N GLU A 238 -13.40 -1.70 8.49
CA GLU A 238 -14.53 -2.17 7.69
C GLU A 238 -15.13 -3.48 8.24
N ILE A 239 -14.28 -4.40 8.68
CA ILE A 239 -14.72 -5.62 9.38
C ILE A 239 -15.42 -5.27 10.68
N ALA A 240 -14.83 -4.38 11.50
CA ALA A 240 -15.42 -3.95 12.77
C ALA A 240 -16.75 -3.22 12.59
N ALA A 241 -16.91 -2.48 11.49
CA ALA A 241 -18.14 -1.79 11.11
C ALA A 241 -19.19 -2.72 10.47
N GLY A 242 -18.90 -4.02 10.28
CA GLY A 242 -19.84 -4.98 9.68
C GLY A 242 -20.01 -4.82 8.16
N LEU A 243 -19.10 -4.13 7.48
CA LEU A 243 -19.20 -3.86 6.04
C LEU A 243 -18.68 -5.03 5.18
N VAL A 244 -17.78 -5.84 5.74
CA VAL A 244 -17.10 -6.96 5.08
C VAL A 244 -17.82 -8.28 5.39
N PRO A 245 -18.02 -9.18 4.40
CA PRO A 245 -18.59 -10.51 4.64
C PRO A 245 -17.83 -11.32 5.69
N GLU A 246 -18.57 -12.12 6.47
CA GLU A 246 -18.01 -12.87 7.61
C GLU A 246 -16.88 -13.84 7.18
N GLU A 247 -17.01 -14.49 6.03
CA GLU A 247 -15.99 -15.41 5.52
C GLU A 247 -14.66 -14.68 5.25
N SER A 248 -14.71 -13.53 4.57
CA SER A 248 -13.55 -12.69 4.31
C SER A 248 -12.95 -12.17 5.62
N ALA A 249 -13.80 -11.77 6.58
CA ALA A 249 -13.36 -11.34 7.90
C ALA A 249 -12.63 -12.45 8.68
N LYS A 250 -13.14 -13.69 8.63
CA LYS A 250 -12.50 -14.87 9.26
C LYS A 250 -11.12 -15.15 8.66
N ARG A 251 -10.99 -15.16 7.33
CA ARG A 251 -9.70 -15.36 6.64
C ARG A 251 -8.70 -14.27 7.00
N PHE A 252 -9.14 -13.01 6.99
CA PHE A 252 -8.28 -11.87 7.35
C PHE A 252 -7.82 -11.94 8.81
N LYS A 253 -8.72 -12.30 9.73
CA LYS A 253 -8.40 -12.49 11.15
C LYS A 253 -7.41 -13.64 11.35
N ALA A 254 -7.58 -14.76 10.64
CA ALA A 254 -6.66 -15.91 10.71
C ALA A 254 -5.24 -15.50 10.32
N TYR A 255 -5.06 -14.80 9.19
CA TYR A 255 -3.75 -14.27 8.81
C TYR A 255 -3.17 -13.32 9.86
N CYS A 256 -3.96 -12.35 10.33
CA CYS A 256 -3.50 -11.39 11.33
C CYS A 256 -3.05 -12.07 12.63
N ASN A 257 -3.62 -13.23 12.99
CA ASN A 257 -3.23 -13.98 14.18
C ASN A 257 -1.92 -14.76 14.03
N LEU A 258 -1.48 -15.00 12.79
CA LEU A 258 -0.23 -15.73 12.51
C LEU A 258 0.91 -14.81 12.09
N CYS A 259 0.65 -13.51 11.92
CA CYS A 259 1.62 -12.56 11.39
C CYS A 259 2.62 -12.11 12.48
N PRO A 260 3.93 -12.36 12.33
CA PRO A 260 4.92 -11.97 13.33
C PRO A 260 4.99 -10.45 13.59
N MET A 261 4.69 -9.62 12.58
CA MET A 261 4.64 -8.16 12.72
C MET A 261 3.67 -7.68 13.81
N LYS A 262 2.61 -8.45 14.10
CA LYS A 262 1.66 -8.14 15.18
C LYS A 262 2.28 -8.33 16.56
N HIS A 263 3.25 -9.24 16.68
CA HIS A 263 3.88 -9.64 17.94
C HIS A 263 5.22 -8.94 18.19
N CYS A 264 5.94 -8.60 17.12
CA CYS A 264 7.25 -7.94 17.16
C CYS A 264 7.13 -6.60 16.45
N TRP A 265 6.39 -5.66 17.04
CA TRP A 265 6.16 -4.35 16.44
C TRP A 265 7.49 -3.58 16.31
N MET A 266 7.90 -3.24 15.08
CA MET A 266 9.24 -2.69 14.79
C MET A 266 9.28 -1.16 14.62
N GLU A 267 8.25 -0.44 15.05
CA GLU A 267 8.13 1.01 14.90
C GLU A 267 8.32 1.53 13.46
N LYS A 268 8.09 0.67 12.47
CA LYS A 268 8.07 0.98 11.03
C LYS A 268 6.83 0.36 10.42
N SER A 269 6.23 1.09 9.48
CA SER A 269 5.07 0.56 8.75
C SER A 269 5.46 -0.68 7.96
N MET A 270 4.51 -1.60 7.80
CA MET A 270 4.71 -2.80 6.98
C MET A 270 5.02 -2.44 5.52
N GLY A 271 4.54 -1.28 5.04
CA GLY A 271 4.89 -0.74 3.74
C GLY A 271 6.37 -0.38 3.62
N ALA A 272 6.92 0.33 4.61
CA ALA A 272 8.33 0.71 4.64
C ALA A 272 9.24 -0.52 4.69
N MET A 273 8.95 -1.47 5.59
CA MET A 273 9.75 -2.70 5.74
C MET A 273 9.72 -3.54 4.46
N GLY A 274 8.54 -3.76 3.87
CA GLY A 274 8.42 -4.50 2.62
C GLY A 274 9.18 -3.84 1.47
N ASN A 275 9.21 -2.50 1.40
CA ASN A 275 9.96 -1.77 0.37
C ASN A 275 11.47 -1.87 0.58
N ILE A 276 11.97 -1.84 1.82
CA ILE A 276 13.40 -2.04 2.10
C ILE A 276 13.83 -3.42 1.59
N VAL A 277 13.04 -4.46 1.88
CA VAL A 277 13.28 -5.82 1.37
C VAL A 277 13.25 -5.84 -0.16
N LEU A 278 12.20 -5.29 -0.78
CA LEU A 278 12.06 -5.27 -2.24
C LEU A 278 13.20 -4.50 -2.93
N HIS A 279 13.60 -3.37 -2.37
CA HIS A 279 14.72 -2.56 -2.85
C HIS A 279 16.01 -3.36 -2.79
N ARG A 280 16.32 -3.98 -1.64
CA ARG A 280 17.52 -4.80 -1.48
C ARG A 280 17.57 -5.95 -2.47
N LEU A 281 16.47 -6.69 -2.62
CA LEU A 281 16.37 -7.80 -3.57
C LEU A 281 16.57 -7.31 -5.01
N SER A 282 16.05 -6.14 -5.35
CA SER A 282 16.23 -5.54 -6.67
C SER A 282 17.68 -5.08 -6.93
N GLU A 283 18.41 -4.59 -5.90
CA GLU A 283 19.83 -4.22 -6.02
C GLU A 283 20.71 -5.43 -6.34
N ILE A 284 20.39 -6.59 -5.76
CA ILE A 284 21.16 -7.83 -5.96
C ILE A 284 20.64 -8.67 -7.14
N GLY A 285 19.79 -8.08 -7.99
CA GLY A 285 19.30 -8.71 -9.22
C GLY A 285 18.28 -9.84 -9.00
N MET A 286 17.66 -9.93 -7.82
CA MET A 286 16.62 -10.92 -7.55
C MET A 286 15.24 -10.44 -7.98
N GLU A 287 14.47 -11.37 -8.54
CA GLU A 287 13.05 -11.16 -8.88
C GLU A 287 12.15 -11.73 -7.80
N ILE A 288 11.01 -11.07 -7.58
CA ILE A 288 9.95 -11.55 -6.72
C ILE A 288 8.78 -12.00 -7.58
N GLU A 289 8.47 -13.30 -7.51
CA GLU A 289 7.25 -13.83 -8.09
C GLU A 289 6.11 -13.73 -7.07
N VAL A 290 4.97 -13.24 -7.54
CA VAL A 290 3.76 -13.09 -6.73
C VAL A 290 2.61 -13.88 -7.33
N THR A 291 1.86 -14.56 -6.48
CA THR A 291 0.65 -15.30 -6.84
C THR A 291 -0.44 -15.14 -5.78
N SER A 292 -1.63 -15.67 -6.04
CA SER A 292 -2.72 -15.74 -5.07
C SER A 292 -3.15 -17.19 -4.80
N GLU A 293 -3.09 -17.60 -3.54
CA GLU A 293 -3.48 -18.94 -3.06
C GLU A 293 -4.22 -18.84 -1.73
N GLY A 294 -5.41 -18.21 -1.77
CA GLY A 294 -6.14 -17.78 -0.57
C GLY A 294 -5.49 -16.59 0.17
N PHE A 295 -4.21 -16.36 -0.06
CA PHE A 295 -3.37 -15.24 0.37
C PHE A 295 -2.53 -14.74 -0.80
N ILE A 296 -2.02 -13.52 -0.72
CA ILE A 296 -0.91 -13.07 -1.57
C ILE A 296 0.34 -13.81 -1.14
N VAL A 297 0.95 -14.56 -2.05
CA VAL A 297 2.18 -15.30 -1.82
C VAL A 297 3.29 -14.64 -2.61
N ALA A 298 4.38 -14.27 -1.95
CA ALA A 298 5.60 -13.80 -2.58
C ALA A 298 6.68 -14.86 -2.41
N LYS A 299 7.43 -15.16 -3.48
CA LYS A 299 8.54 -16.11 -3.44
C LYS A 299 9.73 -15.61 -4.25
N ILE A 300 10.93 -16.06 -3.87
CA ILE A 300 12.15 -15.87 -4.66
C ILE A 300 12.40 -17.18 -5.43
N PRO A 301 12.33 -17.16 -6.78
CA PRO A 301 12.56 -18.36 -7.58
C PRO A 301 13.92 -19.01 -7.26
N GLY A 302 13.93 -20.32 -7.04
CA GLY A 302 15.15 -21.10 -6.80
C GLY A 302 15.78 -20.99 -5.41
N GLU A 303 15.35 -20.04 -4.56
CA GLU A 303 15.98 -19.78 -3.25
C GLU A 303 15.13 -20.28 -2.05
N GLY A 304 13.95 -20.86 -2.30
CA GLY A 304 13.10 -21.47 -1.27
C GLY A 304 12.42 -20.50 -0.28
N PHE A 305 12.68 -19.19 -0.39
CA PHE A 305 12.02 -18.17 0.44
C PHE A 305 10.57 -17.95 0.00
N VAL A 306 9.65 -18.02 0.97
CA VAL A 306 8.22 -17.78 0.77
C VAL A 306 7.67 -16.89 1.87
N GLY A 307 6.90 -15.89 1.48
CA GLY A 307 6.17 -15.00 2.39
C GLY A 307 4.69 -14.92 2.03
N ARG A 308 3.85 -14.66 3.02
CA ARG A 308 2.40 -14.56 2.88
C ARG A 308 1.85 -13.22 3.35
N GLY A 309 0.87 -12.69 2.62
CA GLY A 309 0.17 -11.44 2.87
C GLY A 309 -1.32 -11.56 2.58
N THR A 310 -2.17 -10.68 3.12
CA THR A 310 -3.62 -10.65 2.77
C THR A 310 -4.00 -9.54 1.80
N LEU A 311 -3.34 -8.38 1.86
CA LEU A 311 -3.73 -7.21 1.04
C LEU A 311 -2.68 -6.80 0.00
N CYS A 312 -1.40 -7.08 0.23
CA CYS A 312 -0.32 -6.59 -0.64
C CYS A 312 0.96 -7.41 -0.51
N SER A 313 1.75 -7.49 -1.58
CA SER A 313 3.05 -8.17 -1.60
C SER A 313 4.08 -7.56 -0.64
N LEU A 314 3.98 -6.27 -0.27
CA LEU A 314 4.86 -5.70 0.76
C LEU A 314 4.66 -6.36 2.14
N SER A 315 3.41 -6.77 2.44
CA SER A 315 3.12 -7.56 3.63
C SER A 315 3.70 -8.98 3.53
N ALA A 316 3.65 -9.59 2.34
CA ALA A 316 4.27 -10.88 2.09
C ALA A 316 5.80 -10.82 2.21
N LEU A 317 6.46 -9.77 1.72
CA LEU A 317 7.91 -9.57 1.85
C LEU A 317 8.34 -9.29 3.29
N THR A 318 7.55 -8.50 4.03
CA THR A 318 7.80 -8.30 5.47
C THR A 318 7.65 -9.62 6.23
N ASN A 319 6.62 -10.41 5.91
CA ASN A 319 6.46 -11.74 6.48
C ASN A 319 7.64 -12.65 6.13
N MET A 320 8.06 -12.69 4.85
CA MET A 320 9.22 -13.46 4.39
C MET A 320 10.46 -13.13 5.22
N LEU A 321 10.76 -11.85 5.43
CA LEU A 321 11.89 -11.42 6.26
C LEU A 321 11.79 -11.94 7.70
N LEU A 322 10.59 -11.91 8.29
CA LEU A 322 10.38 -12.28 9.69
C LEU A 322 10.30 -13.79 9.92
N THR A 323 10.01 -14.58 8.89
CA THR A 323 9.89 -16.04 8.98
C THR A 323 11.06 -16.78 8.35
N SER A 324 12.08 -16.09 7.87
CA SER A 324 13.27 -16.68 7.26
C SER A 324 14.55 -16.18 7.92
N ASP A 325 15.67 -16.78 7.51
CA ASP A 325 17.00 -16.26 7.84
C ASP A 325 17.24 -14.95 7.06
N GLY A 326 16.97 -13.83 7.71
CA GLY A 326 17.10 -12.49 7.13
C GLY A 326 18.50 -12.19 6.59
N SER A 327 19.55 -12.83 7.10
CA SER A 327 20.92 -12.66 6.59
C SER A 327 21.08 -13.27 5.20
N LYS A 328 20.47 -14.44 4.96
CA LYS A 328 20.46 -15.11 3.65
C LYS A 328 19.54 -14.41 2.66
N LEU A 329 18.44 -13.86 3.13
CA LEU A 329 17.50 -13.09 2.31
C LEU A 329 18.09 -11.75 1.86
N LEU A 330 18.57 -10.94 2.81
CA LEU A 330 19.03 -9.57 2.54
C LEU A 330 20.47 -9.52 2.03
N LYS A 331 21.27 -10.57 2.28
CA LYS A 331 22.70 -10.67 1.92
C LYS A 331 23.43 -9.36 2.28
N PRO A 332 23.47 -8.96 3.57
CA PRO A 332 23.94 -7.64 3.98
C PRO A 332 25.40 -7.41 3.60
N SER A 333 25.75 -6.18 3.22
CA SER A 333 27.13 -5.80 2.92
C SER A 333 27.97 -5.71 4.21
N PRO A 334 29.31 -5.93 4.14
CA PRO A 334 30.21 -5.70 5.27
C PRO A 334 30.06 -4.29 5.87
N ALA A 335 30.30 -4.18 7.18
CA ALA A 335 30.24 -2.91 7.88
C ALA A 335 31.38 -1.98 7.44
N LYS A 336 31.04 -0.83 6.83
CA LYS A 336 32.03 0.13 6.27
C LYS A 336 32.79 0.97 7.31
N ARG A 337 32.37 0.94 8.58
CA ARG A 337 32.93 1.77 9.67
C ARG A 337 33.08 0.96 10.96
N PHE A 338 33.34 -0.34 10.82
CA PHE A 338 33.63 -1.15 12.00
C PHE A 338 35.01 -0.75 12.52
N PRO A 339 35.16 -0.35 13.79
CA PRO A 339 36.47 -0.07 14.35
C PRO A 339 37.25 -1.38 14.32
N ASN A 340 38.30 -1.42 13.50
CA ASN A 340 39.30 -2.47 13.61
C ASN A 340 40.13 -2.13 14.85
N ALA A 341 40.41 -3.12 15.70
CA ALA A 341 41.49 -2.96 16.66
C ALA A 341 42.75 -2.65 15.86
N GLU A 342 43.47 -1.58 16.22
CA GLU A 342 44.79 -1.31 15.67
C GLU A 342 45.65 -2.55 15.94
N GLU A 343 46.20 -3.17 14.88
CA GLU A 343 47.12 -4.30 14.99
C GLU A 343 48.49 -3.88 15.54
#